data_AF-W4KGQ8-F1
#
_entry.id   AF-W4KGQ8-F1
#
_cell.length_a   1.000
_cell.length_b   1.000
_cell.length_c   1.000
_cell.angle_alpha   90.00
_cell.angle_beta   90.00
_cell.angle_gamma   90.00
#
_symmetry.space_group_name_H-M   'P 1'
#
loop_
_entity.id
_entity.type
_entity.pdbx_description
1 polymer ?
#
loop_
_entity_poly.entity_id
_entity_poly.type
_entity_poly.pdbx_seq_one_letter_code
_entity_poly.pdbx_strand_id
1 'polypeptide(L)'
;MKRHYKEYAEFCCEEADIPKSKHAHIVEAAQRPLQELMIKVLVAVNAPISEEEGLSALQTFIVSETYKEFIKAPVDIIMLDPKLSGFKLGFTSRLLHHIRVNPGQYHIPHRLIPFLTTKVFATAISRSIIASRAEIKRKLKELFHKKANIYALVKKLVGNLKSQVTVTEDHWYRWAWVHNAYIRFENLNLHQKTFWNWVNNELSLHRQSVKNMPKPARSKALKGMFKQAFDKHLNAYPPSKRLTASTQRETLWQTNATHSISAMEEYDLHDIPNDIDEEDEE
;
A
#
# COMPACT_ATOMS: atom_id res chain seq x y z
N MET A 1 -25.63 42.09 14.73
CA MET A 1 -24.91 41.25 13.74
C MET A 1 -23.57 40.70 14.28
N LYS A 2 -22.60 41.52 14.70
CA LYS A 2 -21.26 41.06 15.14
C LYS A 2 -21.22 40.05 16.30
N ARG A 3 -22.18 40.09 17.24
CA ARG A 3 -22.24 39.20 18.42
C ARG A 3 -22.56 37.74 18.04
N HIS A 4 -23.38 37.54 17.02
CA HIS A 4 -23.82 36.21 16.58
C HIS A 4 -22.71 35.42 15.86
N TYR A 5 -21.83 36.12 15.13
CA TYR A 5 -20.66 35.50 14.49
C TYR A 5 -19.58 35.08 15.49
N LYS A 6 -19.49 35.76 16.64
CA LYS A 6 -18.55 35.42 17.72
C LYS A 6 -18.95 34.09 18.37
N GLU A 7 -20.21 33.99 18.76
CA GLU A 7 -20.80 32.81 19.39
C GLU A 7 -20.78 31.61 18.42
N TYR A 8 -21.07 31.83 17.13
CA TYR A 8 -20.97 30.78 16.11
C TYR A 8 -19.53 30.32 15.85
N ALA A 9 -18.55 31.23 15.84
CA ALA A 9 -17.13 30.88 15.69
C ALA A 9 -16.59 30.10 16.89
N GLU A 10 -16.99 30.46 18.11
CA GLU A 10 -16.68 29.70 19.33
C GLU A 10 -17.24 28.27 19.24
N PHE A 11 -18.51 28.13 18.86
CA PHE A 11 -19.16 26.83 18.62
C PHE A 11 -18.42 26.00 17.56
N CYS A 12 -18.07 26.57 16.41
CA CYS A 12 -17.34 25.86 15.36
C CYS A 12 -15.92 25.43 15.79
N CYS A 13 -15.24 26.20 16.65
CA CYS A 13 -13.93 25.81 17.17
C CYS A 13 -14.02 24.62 18.11
N GLU A 14 -15.10 24.55 18.91
CA GLU A 14 -15.39 23.41 19.78
C GLU A 14 -15.79 22.16 19.00
N GLU A 15 -16.65 22.29 17.96
CA GLU A 15 -17.00 21.14 17.11
C GLU A 15 -15.83 20.60 16.27
N ALA A 16 -14.92 21.47 15.83
CA ALA A 16 -13.78 21.09 15.00
C ALA A 16 -12.52 20.71 15.82
N ASP A 17 -12.64 20.64 17.14
CA ASP A 17 -11.57 20.27 18.08
C ASP A 17 -10.28 21.09 17.89
N ILE A 18 -10.45 22.39 17.63
CA ILE A 18 -9.33 23.32 17.40
C ILE A 18 -8.62 23.56 18.76
N PRO A 19 -7.28 23.59 18.81
CA PRO A 19 -6.57 23.91 20.04
C PRO A 19 -6.96 25.30 20.59
N LYS A 20 -7.23 25.39 21.91
CA LYS A 20 -7.62 26.65 22.60
C LYS A 20 -6.68 27.83 22.33
N SER A 21 -5.40 27.57 22.06
CA SER A 21 -4.40 28.58 21.69
C SER A 21 -4.75 29.33 20.39
N LYS A 22 -5.57 28.75 19.51
CA LYS A 22 -6.01 29.36 18.24
C LYS A 22 -7.42 29.95 18.31
N HIS A 23 -8.19 29.69 19.37
CA HIS A 23 -9.57 30.18 19.52
C HIS A 23 -9.65 31.70 19.48
N ALA A 24 -8.82 32.40 20.27
CA ALA A 24 -8.86 33.87 20.34
C ALA A 24 -8.66 34.53 18.96
N HIS A 25 -7.74 33.99 18.16
CA HIS A 25 -7.47 34.47 16.80
C HIS A 25 -8.64 34.24 15.84
N ILE A 26 -9.34 33.10 15.95
CA ILE A 26 -10.48 32.76 15.08
C ILE A 26 -11.70 33.62 15.44
N VAL A 27 -11.94 33.80 16.73
CA VAL A 27 -13.04 34.61 17.26
C VAL A 27 -12.86 36.09 16.91
N GLU A 28 -11.62 36.60 16.94
CA GLU A 28 -11.30 37.95 16.49
C GLU A 28 -11.43 38.09 14.96
N ALA A 29 -11.03 37.07 14.20
CA ALA A 29 -11.20 37.05 12.75
C ALA A 29 -12.67 37.08 12.32
N ALA A 30 -13.56 36.37 13.03
CA ALA A 30 -15.00 36.27 12.76
C ALA A 30 -15.76 37.62 12.83
N GLN A 31 -15.18 38.64 13.50
CA GLN A 31 -15.80 39.96 13.63
C GLN A 31 -15.49 40.90 12.45
N ARG A 32 -14.67 40.46 11.49
CA ARG A 32 -14.24 41.25 10.33
C ARG A 32 -15.30 41.26 9.24
N PRO A 33 -15.30 42.28 8.35
CA PRO A 33 -16.13 42.28 7.15
C PRO A 33 -15.93 40.99 6.34
N LEU A 34 -16.98 40.47 5.71
CA LEU A 34 -16.96 39.18 5.01
C LEU A 34 -15.82 39.08 3.99
N GLN A 35 -15.53 40.15 3.23
CA GLN A 35 -14.42 40.14 2.28
C GLN A 35 -13.05 39.97 2.96
N GLU A 36 -12.83 40.60 4.12
CA GLU A 36 -11.59 40.43 4.89
C GLU A 36 -11.48 39.02 5.50
N LEU A 37 -12.59 38.47 5.98
CA LEU A 37 -12.63 37.10 6.49
C LEU A 37 -12.29 36.11 5.37
N MET A 38 -12.90 36.26 4.19
CA MET A 38 -12.61 35.44 3.03
C MET A 38 -11.14 35.55 2.61
N ILE A 39 -10.58 36.76 2.54
CA ILE A 39 -9.15 36.97 2.23
C ILE A 39 -8.27 36.32 3.31
N LYS A 40 -8.58 36.48 4.59
CA LYS A 40 -7.80 35.87 5.68
C LYS A 40 -7.87 34.36 5.70
N VAL A 41 -9.05 33.78 5.44
CA VAL A 41 -9.21 32.33 5.31
C VAL A 41 -8.44 31.83 4.10
N LEU A 42 -8.55 32.52 2.95
CA LEU A 42 -7.76 32.19 1.76
C LEU A 42 -6.26 32.29 2.04
N VAL A 43 -5.80 33.35 2.70
CA VAL A 43 -4.37 33.51 3.05
C VAL A 43 -3.93 32.48 4.07
N ALA A 44 -4.73 32.14 5.08
CA ALA A 44 -4.37 31.15 6.10
C ALA A 44 -4.41 29.72 5.55
N VAL A 45 -5.34 29.40 4.65
CA VAL A 45 -5.43 28.11 3.95
C VAL A 45 -4.29 27.96 2.94
N ASN A 46 -3.84 29.07 2.33
CA ASN A 46 -2.72 29.09 1.39
C ASN A 46 -1.39 29.52 2.04
N ALA A 47 -1.35 29.73 3.35
CA ALA A 47 -0.13 30.16 4.03
C ALA A 47 0.88 29.00 3.99
N PRO A 48 2.10 29.24 3.50
CA PRO A 48 3.12 28.21 3.49
C PRO A 48 3.42 27.81 4.94
N ILE A 49 3.22 26.53 5.25
CA ILE A 49 3.65 25.96 6.53
C ILE A 49 5.18 26.02 6.55
N SER A 50 5.76 26.40 7.69
CA SER A 50 7.22 26.35 7.82
C SER A 50 7.71 24.91 7.62
N GLU A 51 8.92 24.73 7.10
CA GLU A 51 9.44 23.39 6.83
C GLU A 51 9.44 22.51 8.11
N GLU A 52 9.81 23.09 9.24
CA GLU A 52 9.82 22.43 10.55
C GLU A 52 8.43 22.00 11.01
N GLU A 53 7.43 22.89 10.92
CA GLU A 53 6.04 22.58 11.28
C GLU A 53 5.46 21.48 10.37
N GLY A 54 5.76 21.55 9.07
CA GLY A 54 5.28 20.58 8.09
C GLY A 54 5.89 19.20 8.26
N LEU A 55 7.20 19.11 8.52
CA LEU A 55 7.88 17.85 8.84
C LEU A 55 7.35 17.24 10.14
N SER A 56 7.11 18.05 11.17
CA SER A 56 6.51 17.59 12.43
C SER A 56 5.08 17.06 12.24
N ALA A 57 4.27 17.77 11.45
CA ALA A 57 2.92 17.32 11.11
C ALA A 57 2.94 16.03 10.26
N LEU A 58 3.91 15.88 9.35
CA LEU A 58 4.10 14.67 8.57
C LEU A 58 4.48 13.47 9.46
N GLN A 59 5.39 13.65 10.42
CA GLN A 59 5.77 12.60 11.38
C GLN A 59 4.56 12.13 12.21
N THR A 60 3.72 13.07 12.63
CA THR A 60 2.47 12.77 13.35
C THR A 60 1.49 12.01 12.45
N PHE A 61 1.37 12.40 11.18
CA PHE A 61 0.54 11.69 10.21
C PHE A 61 1.01 10.23 10.00
N ILE A 62 2.31 9.99 9.85
CA ILE A 62 2.87 8.64 9.60
C ILE A 62 2.51 7.61 10.68
N VAL A 63 2.31 8.05 11.92
CA VAL A 63 1.93 7.17 13.04
C VAL A 63 0.42 7.17 13.33
N SER A 64 -0.37 7.93 12.58
CA SER A 64 -1.82 8.06 12.76
C SER A 64 -2.60 6.85 12.26
N GLU A 65 -3.84 6.70 12.75
CA GLU A 65 -4.75 5.66 12.24
C GLU A 65 -5.12 5.93 10.76
N THR A 66 -5.18 7.20 10.34
CA THR A 66 -5.40 7.56 8.92
C THR A 66 -4.30 6.99 8.02
N TYR A 67 -3.03 7.09 8.42
CA TYR A 67 -1.93 6.47 7.67
C TYR A 67 -2.06 4.95 7.67
N LYS A 68 -2.40 4.35 8.81
CA LYS A 68 -2.57 2.90 8.91
C LYS A 68 -3.69 2.38 8.00
N GLU A 69 -4.83 3.05 7.97
CA GLU A 69 -5.99 2.65 7.18
C GLU A 69 -5.84 2.98 5.69
N PHE A 70 -5.32 4.15 5.34
CA PHE A 70 -5.32 4.63 3.96
C PHE A 70 -3.98 4.56 3.25
N ILE A 71 -2.88 4.25 3.94
CA ILE A 71 -1.56 3.98 3.34
C ILE A 71 -1.16 2.53 3.60
N LYS A 72 -1.00 2.13 4.86
CA LYS A 72 -0.44 0.82 5.22
C LYS A 72 -1.32 -0.35 4.78
N ALA A 73 -2.63 -0.29 5.04
CA ALA A 73 -3.54 -1.35 4.61
C ALA A 73 -3.61 -1.48 3.08
N PRO A 74 -3.71 -0.40 2.28
CA PRO A 74 -3.56 -0.47 0.83
C PRO A 74 -2.24 -1.08 0.37
N VAL A 75 -1.11 -0.76 1.00
CA VAL A 75 0.18 -1.42 0.71
C VAL A 75 0.06 -2.93 0.93
N ASP A 76 -0.50 -3.36 2.05
CA ASP A 76 -0.68 -4.79 2.33
C ASP A 76 -1.61 -5.47 1.32
N ILE A 77 -2.70 -4.80 0.91
CA ILE A 77 -3.62 -5.33 -0.11
C ILE A 77 -2.92 -5.45 -1.47
N ILE A 78 -2.19 -4.41 -1.90
CA ILE A 78 -1.41 -4.42 -3.15
C ILE A 78 -0.38 -5.55 -3.15
N MET A 79 0.31 -5.77 -2.02
CA MET A 79 1.31 -6.84 -1.88
C MET A 79 0.69 -8.24 -1.95
N LEU A 80 -0.60 -8.37 -1.65
CA LEU A 80 -1.36 -9.61 -1.77
C LEU A 80 -2.04 -9.81 -3.13
N ASP A 81 -2.11 -8.77 -3.97
CA ASP A 81 -2.81 -8.80 -5.25
C ASP A 81 -2.11 -9.74 -6.25
N PRO A 82 -2.84 -10.69 -6.88
CA PRO A 82 -2.28 -11.63 -7.85
C PRO A 82 -1.65 -11.00 -9.09
N LYS A 83 -2.04 -9.77 -9.44
CA LYS A 83 -1.60 -9.05 -10.65
C LYS A 83 -0.29 -8.29 -10.44
N LEU A 84 0.19 -8.17 -9.19
CA LEU A 84 1.42 -7.47 -8.87
C LEU A 84 2.63 -8.03 -9.67
N SER A 85 3.40 -7.12 -10.24
CA SER A 85 4.50 -7.42 -11.17
C SER A 85 5.81 -7.81 -10.55
N GLY A 86 6.03 -7.34 -9.34
CA GLY A 86 7.20 -7.60 -8.53
C GLY A 86 6.94 -7.10 -7.13
N PHE A 87 7.53 -7.78 -6.16
CA PHE A 87 7.38 -7.52 -4.73
C PHE A 87 8.42 -6.54 -4.18
N LYS A 88 9.43 -6.18 -4.97
CA LYS A 88 10.54 -5.31 -4.52
C LYS A 88 11.06 -4.39 -5.63
N LEU A 89 11.67 -4.91 -6.68
CA LEU A 89 12.37 -4.11 -7.70
C LEU A 89 11.46 -3.04 -8.33
N GLY A 90 11.74 -1.77 -8.03
CA GLY A 90 11.02 -0.59 -8.54
C GLY A 90 9.61 -0.44 -7.97
N PHE A 91 9.18 -1.30 -7.04
CA PHE A 91 7.85 -1.23 -6.42
C PHE A 91 7.73 0.01 -5.52
N THR A 92 8.74 0.26 -4.68
CA THR A 92 8.76 1.41 -3.77
C THR A 92 8.66 2.73 -4.54
N SER A 93 9.50 2.91 -5.57
CA SER A 93 9.53 4.14 -6.39
C SER A 93 8.20 4.35 -7.12
N ARG A 94 7.64 3.31 -7.74
CA ARG A 94 6.32 3.38 -8.39
C ARG A 94 5.20 3.74 -7.42
N LEU A 95 5.20 3.14 -6.22
CA LEU A 95 4.20 3.41 -5.21
C LEU A 95 4.32 4.83 -4.65
N LEU A 96 5.53 5.32 -4.39
CA LEU A 96 5.76 6.71 -3.99
C LEU A 96 5.28 7.68 -5.05
N HIS A 97 5.65 7.45 -6.30
CA HIS A 97 5.15 8.25 -7.42
C HIS A 97 3.62 8.23 -7.48
N HIS A 98 3.01 7.04 -7.38
CA HIS A 98 1.56 6.89 -7.41
C HIS A 98 0.86 7.70 -6.31
N ILE A 99 1.38 7.66 -5.08
CA ILE A 99 0.85 8.42 -3.95
C ILE A 99 1.00 9.92 -4.18
N ARG A 100 2.16 10.37 -4.68
CA ARG A 100 2.45 11.80 -4.94
C ARG A 100 1.52 12.39 -5.99
N VAL A 101 1.16 11.62 -7.02
CA VAL A 101 0.26 12.10 -8.08
C VAL A 101 -1.22 11.86 -7.77
N ASN A 102 -1.55 11.03 -6.77
CA ASN A 102 -2.92 10.77 -6.32
C ASN A 102 -3.12 10.91 -4.79
N PRO A 103 -2.69 12.01 -4.14
CA PRO A 103 -2.69 12.11 -2.67
C PRO A 103 -4.10 12.00 -2.05
N GLY A 104 -5.13 12.42 -2.79
CA GLY A 104 -6.54 12.30 -2.37
C GLY A 104 -7.02 10.85 -2.22
N GLN A 105 -6.54 9.92 -3.06
CA GLN A 105 -6.89 8.49 -2.93
C GLN A 105 -6.41 7.91 -1.59
N TYR A 106 -5.30 8.45 -1.09
CA TYR A 106 -4.64 8.03 0.14
C TYR A 106 -5.05 8.86 1.36
N HIS A 107 -6.06 9.73 1.21
CA HIS A 107 -6.57 10.60 2.28
C HIS A 107 -5.46 11.45 2.93
N ILE A 108 -4.46 11.86 2.14
CA ILE A 108 -3.37 12.70 2.61
C ILE A 108 -3.91 14.13 2.78
N PRO A 109 -3.79 14.74 3.98
CA PRO A 109 -4.18 16.13 4.18
C PRO A 109 -3.48 17.05 3.20
N HIS A 110 -4.22 17.97 2.57
CA HIS A 110 -3.70 18.87 1.54
C HIS A 110 -2.41 19.59 1.95
N ARG A 111 -2.36 20.01 3.23
CA ARG A 111 -1.22 20.68 3.84
C ARG A 111 0.08 19.88 3.86
N LEU A 112 0.01 18.55 3.74
CA LEU A 112 1.17 17.64 3.75
C LEU A 112 1.68 17.30 2.35
N ILE A 113 0.95 17.65 1.29
CA ILE A 113 1.33 17.34 -0.10
C ILE A 113 2.74 17.83 -0.45
N PRO A 114 3.16 19.07 -0.08
CA PRO A 114 4.52 19.54 -0.35
C PRO A 114 5.62 18.69 0.29
N PHE A 115 5.29 17.93 1.33
CA PHE A 115 6.25 17.14 2.11
C PHE A 115 6.34 15.66 1.66
N LEU A 116 5.57 15.24 0.65
CA LEU A 116 5.60 13.85 0.13
C LEU A 116 6.86 13.52 -0.68
N THR A 117 7.62 14.52 -1.09
CA THR A 117 8.93 14.37 -1.73
C THR A 117 10.07 14.23 -0.72
N THR A 118 9.80 14.45 0.58
CA THR A 118 10.83 14.39 1.62
C THR A 118 11.28 12.95 1.89
N LYS A 119 12.54 12.81 2.32
CA LYS A 119 13.09 11.52 2.76
C LYS A 119 12.28 10.90 3.90
N VAL A 120 11.69 11.72 4.79
CA VAL A 120 10.88 11.25 5.91
C VAL A 120 9.68 10.42 5.42
N PHE A 121 8.92 10.95 4.46
CA PHE A 121 7.79 10.22 3.88
C PHE A 121 8.26 8.99 3.10
N ALA A 122 9.30 9.15 2.30
CA ALA A 122 9.90 8.08 1.51
C ALA A 122 10.30 6.88 2.38
N THR A 123 11.03 7.12 3.47
CA THR A 123 11.42 6.11 4.46
C THR A 123 10.22 5.45 5.13
N ALA A 124 9.16 6.19 5.45
CA ALA A 124 7.95 5.61 6.07
C ALA A 124 7.24 4.62 5.14
N ILE A 125 7.13 4.95 3.85
CA ILE A 125 6.58 4.03 2.83
C ILE A 125 7.48 2.81 2.68
N SER A 126 8.81 3.00 2.56
CA SER A 126 9.76 1.89 2.47
C SER A 126 9.64 0.93 3.66
N ARG A 127 9.62 1.45 4.89
CA ARG A 127 9.41 0.67 6.12
C ARG A 127 8.09 -0.10 6.09
N SER A 128 7.02 0.51 5.58
CA SER A 128 5.71 -0.13 5.46
C SER A 128 5.74 -1.34 4.51
N ILE A 129 6.46 -1.21 3.38
CA ILE A 129 6.65 -2.28 2.40
C ILE A 129 7.54 -3.39 2.97
N ILE A 130 8.67 -3.02 3.61
CA ILE A 130 9.59 -3.97 4.27
C ILE A 130 8.84 -4.77 5.35
N ALA A 131 8.07 -4.11 6.20
CA ALA A 131 7.28 -4.78 7.23
C ALA A 131 6.24 -5.75 6.63
N SER A 132 5.59 -5.36 5.52
CA SER A 132 4.66 -6.23 4.80
C SER A 132 5.35 -7.49 4.26
N ARG A 133 6.49 -7.29 3.58
CA ARG A 133 7.34 -8.37 3.06
C ARG A 133 7.83 -9.32 4.15
N ALA A 134 8.36 -8.78 5.25
CA ALA A 134 8.84 -9.56 6.38
C ALA A 134 7.72 -10.42 6.98
N GLU A 135 6.53 -9.85 7.17
CA GLU A 135 5.37 -10.57 7.71
C GLU A 135 4.87 -11.68 6.77
N ILE A 136 4.86 -11.42 5.46
CA ILE A 136 4.55 -12.44 4.45
C ILE A 136 5.59 -13.57 4.51
N LYS A 137 6.89 -13.24 4.51
CA LYS A 137 7.99 -14.23 4.58
C LYS A 137 7.90 -15.07 5.85
N ARG A 138 7.60 -14.44 7.00
CA ARG A 138 7.37 -15.13 8.28
C ARG A 138 6.23 -16.15 8.17
N LYS A 139 5.12 -15.79 7.53
CA LYS A 139 3.98 -16.71 7.30
C LYS A 139 4.30 -17.84 6.32
N LEU A 140 5.12 -17.58 5.29
CA LEU A 140 5.64 -18.62 4.38
C LEU A 140 6.51 -19.63 5.14
N LYS A 141 7.45 -19.15 5.96
CA LYS A 141 8.29 -19.99 6.83
C LYS A 141 7.46 -20.85 7.78
N GLU A 142 6.44 -20.26 8.41
CA GLU A 142 5.56 -20.99 9.30
C GLU A 142 4.80 -22.10 8.57
N LEU A 143 4.32 -21.85 7.34
CA LEU A 143 3.64 -22.85 6.53
C LEU A 143 4.57 -24.00 6.15
N PHE A 144 5.81 -23.67 5.75
CA PHE A 144 6.84 -24.65 5.41
C PHE A 144 7.11 -25.60 6.57
N HIS A 145 7.35 -25.09 7.77
CA HIS A 145 7.59 -25.93 8.95
C HIS A 145 6.37 -26.74 9.37
N LYS A 146 5.16 -26.16 9.30
CA LYS A 146 3.91 -26.86 9.66
C LYS A 146 3.40 -27.82 8.58
N LYS A 147 4.04 -27.86 7.40
CA LYS A 147 3.61 -28.65 6.23
C LYS A 147 2.13 -28.45 5.90
N ALA A 148 1.63 -27.23 6.06
CA ALA A 148 0.22 -26.92 5.86
C ALA A 148 -0.08 -26.55 4.40
N ASN A 149 -1.34 -26.73 3.99
CA ASN A 149 -1.76 -26.46 2.62
C ASN A 149 -1.91 -24.94 2.33
N ILE A 150 -1.99 -24.60 1.06
CA ILE A 150 -2.05 -23.21 0.59
C ILE A 150 -3.27 -22.43 1.11
N TYR A 151 -4.41 -23.09 1.38
CA TYR A 151 -5.58 -22.40 1.91
C TYR A 151 -5.33 -21.85 3.31
N ALA A 152 -4.56 -22.58 4.13
CA ALA A 152 -4.15 -22.11 5.45
C ALA A 152 -3.22 -20.88 5.36
N LEU A 153 -2.31 -20.86 4.38
CA LEU A 153 -1.46 -19.69 4.13
C LEU A 153 -2.29 -18.48 3.74
N VAL A 154 -3.12 -18.59 2.70
CA VAL A 154 -3.86 -17.43 2.18
C VAL A 154 -4.84 -16.89 3.22
N LYS A 155 -5.47 -17.77 4.02
CA LYS A 155 -6.28 -17.34 5.17
C LYS A 155 -5.47 -16.51 6.18
N LYS A 156 -4.23 -16.91 6.47
CA LYS A 156 -3.33 -16.15 7.37
C LYS A 156 -2.80 -14.86 6.75
N LEU A 157 -2.47 -14.88 5.47
CA LEU A 157 -2.01 -13.70 4.73
C LEU A 157 -3.07 -12.62 4.77
N VAL A 158 -4.31 -12.97 4.42
CA VAL A 158 -5.45 -12.05 4.47
C VAL A 158 -5.73 -11.61 5.90
N GLY A 159 -5.78 -12.52 6.88
CA GLY A 159 -5.80 -12.18 8.31
C GLY A 159 -6.75 -11.03 8.66
N ASN A 160 -6.19 -9.88 9.04
CA ASN A 160 -6.90 -8.67 9.44
C ASN A 160 -7.60 -7.94 8.27
N LEU A 161 -7.24 -8.24 7.03
CA LEU A 161 -7.82 -7.67 5.81
C LEU A 161 -9.05 -8.44 5.33
N LYS A 162 -9.60 -9.38 6.10
CA LYS A 162 -10.72 -10.24 5.68
C LYS A 162 -11.99 -9.48 5.25
N SER A 163 -12.21 -8.27 5.77
CA SER A 163 -13.30 -7.38 5.36
C SER A 163 -12.98 -6.56 4.11
N GLN A 164 -11.69 -6.49 3.75
CA GLN A 164 -11.17 -5.69 2.65
C GLN A 164 -10.75 -6.55 1.45
N VAL A 165 -10.55 -7.87 1.62
CA VAL A 165 -10.03 -8.76 0.58
C VAL A 165 -10.90 -10.01 0.44
N THR A 166 -11.56 -10.13 -0.71
CA THR A 166 -12.22 -11.36 -1.17
C THR A 166 -11.19 -12.28 -1.82
N VAL A 167 -11.02 -13.49 -1.26
CA VAL A 167 -10.07 -14.48 -1.79
C VAL A 167 -10.61 -15.17 -3.04
N THR A 168 -9.91 -14.97 -4.16
CA THR A 168 -10.17 -15.63 -5.46
C THR A 168 -9.18 -16.77 -5.73
N GLU A 169 -9.42 -17.58 -6.76
CA GLU A 169 -8.48 -18.64 -7.17
C GLU A 169 -7.09 -18.09 -7.51
N ASP A 170 -7.03 -16.91 -8.12
CA ASP A 170 -5.77 -16.29 -8.54
C ASP A 170 -4.88 -15.97 -7.33
N HIS A 171 -5.47 -15.69 -6.16
CA HIS A 171 -4.72 -15.57 -4.91
C HIS A 171 -4.07 -16.90 -4.52
N TRP A 172 -4.82 -18.00 -4.57
CA TRP A 172 -4.27 -19.32 -4.26
C TRP A 172 -3.18 -19.74 -5.25
N TYR A 173 -3.39 -19.46 -6.53
CA TYR A 173 -2.42 -19.77 -7.59
C TYR A 173 -1.11 -19.01 -7.37
N ARG A 174 -1.21 -17.70 -7.17
CA ARG A 174 -0.06 -16.83 -6.93
C ARG A 174 0.70 -17.25 -5.68
N TRP A 175 0.01 -17.42 -4.56
CA TRP A 175 0.65 -17.72 -3.28
C TRP A 175 1.19 -19.15 -3.20
N ALA A 176 0.62 -20.12 -3.94
CA ALA A 176 1.22 -21.44 -4.09
C ALA A 176 2.54 -21.37 -4.83
N TRP A 177 2.61 -20.57 -5.90
CA TRP A 177 3.87 -20.34 -6.61
C TRP A 177 4.92 -19.69 -5.72
N VAL A 178 4.57 -18.64 -4.96
CA VAL A 178 5.50 -17.99 -4.02
C VAL A 178 5.96 -18.96 -2.93
N HIS A 179 5.08 -19.79 -2.36
CA HIS A 179 5.47 -20.76 -1.34
C HIS A 179 6.37 -21.88 -1.90
N ASN A 180 6.09 -22.36 -3.12
CA ASN A 180 6.99 -23.30 -3.80
C ASN A 180 8.35 -22.67 -4.08
N ALA A 181 8.39 -21.36 -4.36
CA ALA A 181 9.63 -20.60 -4.50
C ALA A 181 10.37 -20.54 -3.16
N TYR A 182 9.68 -20.23 -2.06
CA TYR A 182 10.24 -20.24 -0.71
C TYR A 182 10.88 -21.60 -0.34
N ILE A 183 10.19 -22.71 -0.61
CA ILE A 183 10.75 -24.07 -0.39
C ILE A 183 12.04 -24.27 -1.18
N ARG A 184 12.08 -23.86 -2.46
CA ARG A 184 13.30 -23.96 -3.28
C ARG A 184 14.42 -23.10 -2.72
N PHE A 185 14.11 -21.87 -2.31
CA PHE A 185 15.08 -20.94 -1.74
C PHE A 185 15.75 -21.50 -0.48
N GLU A 186 14.96 -22.07 0.44
CA GLU A 186 15.46 -22.72 1.66
C GLU A 186 16.29 -23.98 1.31
N ASN A 187 15.81 -24.84 0.41
CA ASN A 187 16.53 -26.07 0.03
C ASN A 187 17.86 -25.81 -0.69
N LEU A 188 17.96 -24.72 -1.44
CA LEU A 188 19.17 -24.33 -2.16
C LEU A 188 20.16 -23.55 -1.28
N ASN A 189 19.82 -23.26 -0.02
CA ASN A 189 20.65 -22.48 0.91
C ASN A 189 21.17 -21.18 0.28
N LEU A 190 20.31 -20.46 -0.44
CA LEU A 190 20.67 -19.23 -1.16
C LEU A 190 20.82 -18.01 -0.23
N HIS A 191 21.44 -18.20 0.94
CA HIS A 191 21.58 -17.20 2.00
C HIS A 191 22.32 -15.93 1.58
N GLN A 192 23.03 -15.95 0.45
CA GLN A 192 23.69 -14.76 -0.13
C GLN A 192 22.73 -13.85 -0.92
N LYS A 193 21.47 -14.26 -1.19
CA LYS A 193 20.46 -13.46 -1.88
C LYS A 193 19.28 -13.20 -0.96
N THR A 194 18.73 -11.99 -0.95
CA THR A 194 17.45 -11.77 -0.27
C THR A 194 16.33 -12.51 -1.02
N PHE A 195 15.45 -13.17 -0.27
CA PHE A 195 14.34 -13.99 -0.81
C PHE A 195 13.50 -13.21 -1.84
N TRP A 196 13.16 -11.96 -1.55
CA TRP A 196 12.34 -11.13 -2.44
C TRP A 196 13.05 -10.71 -3.73
N ASN A 197 14.38 -10.49 -3.69
CA ASN A 197 15.17 -10.28 -4.92
C ASN A 197 15.12 -11.53 -5.80
N TRP A 198 15.27 -12.71 -5.19
CA TRP A 198 15.24 -13.98 -5.94
C TRP A 198 13.86 -14.26 -6.55
N VAL A 199 12.77 -14.10 -5.79
CA VAL A 199 11.40 -14.26 -6.30
C VAL A 199 11.08 -13.27 -7.42
N ASN A 200 11.51 -12.02 -7.30
CA ASN A 200 11.34 -11.03 -8.37
C ASN A 200 12.09 -11.41 -9.65
N ASN A 201 13.31 -11.91 -9.52
CA ASN A 201 14.09 -12.33 -10.67
C ASN A 201 13.41 -13.50 -11.39
N GLU A 202 12.91 -14.51 -10.65
CA GLU A 202 12.13 -15.59 -11.26
C GLU A 202 10.87 -15.07 -11.96
N LEU A 203 10.11 -14.17 -11.32
CA LEU A 203 8.91 -13.60 -11.93
C LEU A 203 9.22 -12.76 -13.18
N SER A 204 10.29 -11.97 -13.14
CA SER A 204 10.76 -11.15 -14.24
C SER A 204 11.16 -12.00 -15.44
N LEU A 205 11.93 -13.08 -15.22
CA LEU A 205 12.30 -14.03 -16.27
C LEU A 205 11.06 -14.67 -16.92
N HIS A 206 10.08 -15.08 -16.13
CA HIS A 206 8.82 -15.60 -16.67
C HIS A 206 8.01 -14.56 -17.44
N ARG A 207 7.98 -13.30 -17.00
CA ARG A 207 7.32 -12.22 -17.73
C ARG A 207 8.03 -11.91 -19.05
N GLN A 208 9.36 -11.96 -19.06
CA GLN A 208 10.17 -11.75 -20.27
C GLN A 208 9.93 -12.86 -21.31
N SER A 209 9.83 -14.12 -20.88
CA SER A 209 9.60 -15.23 -21.81
C SER A 209 8.25 -15.16 -22.54
N VAL A 210 7.27 -14.43 -21.99
CA VAL A 210 5.95 -14.22 -22.58
C VAL A 210 5.72 -12.78 -23.07
N LYS A 211 6.76 -11.92 -23.07
CA LYS A 211 6.64 -10.48 -23.38
C LYS A 211 6.07 -10.20 -24.77
N ASN A 212 6.50 -11.00 -25.75
CA ASN A 212 6.12 -10.82 -27.16
C ASN A 212 4.72 -11.39 -27.49
N MET A 213 4.04 -12.01 -26.52
CA MET A 213 2.69 -12.52 -26.72
C MET A 213 1.65 -11.39 -26.60
N PRO A 214 0.52 -11.46 -27.36
CA PRO A 214 -0.62 -10.58 -27.17
C PRO A 214 -1.09 -10.56 -25.71
N LYS A 215 -1.59 -9.41 -25.22
CA LYS A 215 -2.01 -9.24 -23.80
C LYS A 215 -2.89 -10.39 -23.27
N PRO A 216 -3.94 -10.87 -23.98
CA PRO A 216 -4.76 -11.98 -23.49
C PRO A 216 -3.98 -13.31 -23.36
N ALA A 217 -3.12 -13.61 -24.33
CA ALA A 217 -2.31 -14.82 -24.35
C ALA A 217 -1.25 -14.81 -23.24
N ARG A 218 -0.60 -13.66 -23.04
CA ARG A 218 0.37 -13.44 -21.95
C ARG A 218 -0.26 -13.63 -20.57
N SER A 219 -1.42 -13.02 -20.32
CA SER A 219 -2.14 -13.20 -19.05
C SER A 219 -2.53 -14.66 -18.81
N LYS A 220 -3.00 -15.36 -19.86
CA LYS A 220 -3.33 -16.79 -19.78
C LYS A 220 -2.10 -17.64 -19.49
N ALA A 221 -0.96 -17.37 -20.11
CA ALA A 221 0.29 -18.09 -19.89
C ALA A 221 0.81 -17.93 -18.45
N LEU A 222 0.85 -16.69 -17.94
CA LEU A 222 1.25 -16.40 -16.55
C LEU A 222 0.31 -17.08 -15.55
N LYS A 223 -1.01 -16.98 -15.75
CA LYS A 223 -2.00 -17.66 -14.92
C LYS A 223 -1.83 -19.18 -14.95
N GLY A 224 -1.56 -19.75 -16.13
CA GLY A 224 -1.30 -21.17 -16.30
C GLY A 224 -0.11 -21.66 -15.47
N MET A 225 0.99 -20.92 -15.44
CA MET A 225 2.15 -21.22 -14.60
C MET A 225 1.80 -21.22 -13.11
N PHE A 226 1.08 -20.20 -12.63
CA PHE A 226 0.66 -20.13 -11.23
C PHE A 226 -0.30 -21.27 -10.86
N LYS A 227 -1.22 -21.62 -11.78
CA LYS A 227 -2.12 -22.76 -11.59
C LYS A 227 -1.35 -24.08 -11.49
N GLN A 228 -0.36 -24.32 -12.35
CA GLN A 228 0.48 -25.52 -12.25
C GLN A 228 1.21 -25.61 -10.91
N ALA A 229 1.72 -24.47 -10.41
CA ALA A 229 2.35 -24.42 -9.09
C ALA A 229 1.36 -24.74 -7.96
N PHE A 230 0.11 -24.29 -8.07
CA PHE A 230 -0.97 -24.63 -7.15
C PHE A 230 -1.33 -26.12 -7.18
N ASP A 231 -1.50 -26.70 -8.37
CA ASP A 231 -1.79 -28.12 -8.52
C ASP A 231 -0.66 -28.97 -7.91
N LYS A 232 0.61 -28.60 -8.14
CA LYS A 232 1.78 -29.22 -7.49
C LYS A 232 1.75 -29.08 -5.97
N HIS A 233 1.39 -27.91 -5.45
CA HIS A 233 1.31 -27.65 -4.01
C HIS A 233 0.23 -28.52 -3.34
N LEU A 234 -0.96 -28.59 -3.93
CA LEU A 234 -2.05 -29.42 -3.41
C LEU A 234 -1.73 -30.92 -3.43
N ASN A 235 -0.92 -31.38 -4.38
CA ASN A 235 -0.46 -32.77 -4.40
C ASN A 235 0.55 -33.06 -3.28
N ALA A 236 1.43 -32.11 -2.97
CA ALA A 236 2.42 -32.24 -1.90
C ALA A 236 1.81 -32.04 -0.49
N TYR A 237 0.80 -31.16 -0.38
CA TYR A 237 0.14 -30.78 0.86
C TYR A 237 -1.39 -30.86 0.70
N PRO A 238 -1.95 -32.08 0.64
CA PRO A 238 -3.37 -32.25 0.37
C PRO A 238 -4.24 -31.69 1.51
N PRO A 239 -5.27 -30.87 1.19
CA PRO A 239 -6.21 -30.38 2.18
C PRO A 239 -7.25 -31.46 2.52
N SER A 240 -7.74 -31.46 3.76
CA SER A 240 -8.87 -32.34 4.16
C SER A 240 -10.16 -32.04 3.37
N LYS A 241 -10.36 -30.78 2.99
CA LYS A 241 -11.44 -30.33 2.12
C LYS A 241 -10.92 -29.30 1.13
N ARG A 242 -11.20 -29.48 -0.16
CA ARG A 242 -10.92 -28.45 -1.17
C ARG A 242 -11.87 -27.28 -0.97
N LEU A 243 -11.33 -26.06 -0.93
CA LEU A 243 -12.12 -24.85 -0.90
C LEU A 243 -12.49 -24.45 -2.34
N THR A 244 -13.70 -23.95 -2.51
CA THR A 244 -14.15 -23.28 -3.72
C THR A 244 -13.86 -21.79 -3.57
N ALA A 245 -13.34 -21.15 -4.61
CA ALA A 245 -13.10 -19.72 -4.56
C ALA A 245 -14.38 -18.95 -4.32
N SER A 246 -14.24 -17.77 -3.72
CA SER A 246 -15.39 -16.89 -3.53
C SER A 246 -15.93 -16.48 -4.90
N THR A 247 -17.24 -16.61 -5.07
CA THR A 247 -17.99 -16.02 -6.19
C THR A 247 -18.39 -14.58 -5.89
N GLN A 248 -18.10 -14.08 -4.69
CA GLN A 248 -18.36 -12.70 -4.32
C GLN A 248 -17.49 -11.76 -5.14
N ARG A 249 -18.05 -10.60 -5.46
CA ARG A 249 -17.33 -9.53 -6.15
C ARG A 249 -16.13 -9.08 -5.30
N GLU A 250 -15.06 -8.68 -5.97
CA GLU A 250 -13.94 -7.97 -5.35
C GLU A 250 -14.46 -6.75 -4.59
N THR A 251 -13.86 -6.47 -3.44
CA THR A 251 -14.21 -5.28 -2.65
C THR A 251 -13.78 -3.99 -3.38
N LEU A 252 -14.26 -2.84 -2.91
CA LEU A 252 -13.76 -1.55 -3.39
C LEU A 252 -12.26 -1.38 -3.11
N TRP A 253 -11.77 -1.85 -1.96
CA TRP A 253 -10.34 -1.81 -1.63
C TRP A 253 -9.50 -2.61 -2.61
N GLN A 254 -9.94 -3.83 -2.98
CA GLN A 254 -9.24 -4.65 -3.99
C GLN A 254 -9.30 -4.03 -5.37
N THR A 255 -10.47 -3.50 -5.76
CA THR A 255 -10.64 -2.85 -7.06
C THR A 255 -9.68 -1.66 -7.18
N ASN A 256 -9.62 -0.82 -6.13
CA ASN A 256 -8.71 0.32 -6.07
C ASN A 256 -7.24 -0.12 -6.11
N ALA A 257 -6.87 -1.17 -5.37
CA ALA A 257 -5.51 -1.72 -5.39
C ALA A 257 -5.12 -2.24 -6.78
N THR A 258 -6.00 -3.00 -7.45
CA THR A 258 -5.80 -3.46 -8.84
C THR A 258 -5.65 -2.28 -9.81
N HIS A 259 -6.43 -1.21 -9.66
CA HIS A 259 -6.28 0.00 -10.47
C HIS A 259 -4.94 0.69 -10.21
N SER A 260 -4.54 0.85 -8.95
CA SER A 260 -3.23 1.38 -8.57
C SER A 260 -2.09 0.56 -9.16
N ILE A 261 -2.18 -0.78 -9.13
CA ILE A 261 -1.18 -1.66 -9.76
C ILE A 261 -1.12 -1.41 -11.26
N SER A 262 -2.27 -1.34 -11.93
CA SER A 262 -2.32 -1.13 -13.38
C SER A 262 -1.71 0.21 -13.77
N ALA A 263 -2.01 1.28 -13.03
CA ALA A 263 -1.40 2.59 -13.24
C ALA A 263 0.12 2.56 -12.96
N MET A 264 0.55 1.90 -11.88
CA MET A 264 1.96 1.76 -11.54
C MET A 264 2.78 1.05 -12.62
N GLU A 265 2.22 0.04 -13.29
CA GLU A 265 2.89 -0.66 -14.40
C GLU A 265 3.17 0.24 -15.62
N GLU A 266 2.47 1.37 -15.75
CA GLU A 266 2.63 2.31 -16.85
C GLU A 266 3.71 3.37 -16.58
N TYR A 267 4.18 3.48 -15.33
CA TYR A 267 5.21 4.46 -14.99
C TYR A 267 6.59 4.01 -15.49
N ASP A 268 7.27 4.91 -16.21
CA ASP A 268 8.67 4.71 -16.57
C ASP A 268 9.54 4.92 -15.31
N LEU A 269 10.34 3.92 -14.97
CA LEU A 269 11.25 3.99 -13.83
C LEU A 269 12.36 5.04 -14.04
N HIS A 270 12.67 5.39 -15.29
CA HIS A 270 13.64 6.46 -15.61
C HIS A 270 13.13 7.86 -15.24
N ASP A 271 11.82 8.05 -15.18
CA ASP A 271 11.18 9.32 -14.87
C ASP A 271 10.86 9.49 -13.36
N ILE A 272 11.15 8.46 -12.55
CA ILE A 272 10.89 8.48 -11.10
C ILE A 272 12.19 8.81 -10.36
N PRO A 273 12.25 9.90 -9.59
CA PRO A 273 13.39 10.21 -8.73
C PRO A 273 13.71 9.02 -7.81
N ASN A 274 14.96 8.56 -7.84
CA ASN A 274 15.41 7.44 -7.03
C ASN A 274 15.69 7.93 -5.61
N ASP A 275 14.63 8.20 -4.84
CA ASP A 275 14.71 8.90 -3.55
C ASP A 275 15.09 7.98 -2.37
N ILE A 276 15.29 6.68 -2.60
CA ILE A 276 15.59 5.69 -1.55
C ILE A 276 16.46 4.56 -2.10
N ASP A 277 17.57 4.28 -1.41
CA ASP A 277 18.23 2.97 -1.51
C ASP A 277 17.26 1.90 -0.99
N GLU A 278 16.87 0.93 -1.82
CA GLU A 278 16.02 -0.19 -1.38
C GLU A 278 16.81 -1.02 -0.34
N GLU A 279 16.72 -0.63 0.94
CA GLU A 279 17.37 -1.34 2.05
C GLU A 279 17.01 -2.84 1.97
N ASP A 280 18.05 -3.67 2.03
CA ASP A 280 17.90 -5.12 2.06
C ASP A 280 17.31 -5.52 3.42
N GLU A 281 16.30 -6.40 3.38
CA GLU A 281 15.85 -7.11 4.58
C GLU A 281 16.98 -8.03 5.05
N GLU A 282 17.58 -7.75 6.21
CA GLU A 282 18.37 -8.73 6.97
C GLU A 282 17.50 -9.91 7.43
#